data_AF-A0A927QLZ8-F1
#
_entry.id   AF-A0A927QLZ8-F1
#
_cell.length_a   1.000
_cell.length_b   1.000
_cell.length_c   1.000
_cell.angle_alpha   90.00
_cell.angle_beta   90.00
_cell.angle_gamma   90.00
#
_symmetry.space_group_name_H-M   'P 1'
#
loop_
_entity.id
_entity.type
_entity.pdbx_description
1 polymer ?
#
loop_
_entity_poly.entity_id
_entity_poly.type
_entity_poly.pdbx_seq_one_letter_code
_entity_poly.pdbx_strand_id
1 'polypeptide(L)'
;MRNIEMWVPDAGQADIAGLRGLDADALARYVADPAYPWWRRVPCARALAERVPERHVAHLISRVRDPGDVAEVRIALLDLLADRAELLPWLKHPDRRRERSYGMPEAFLKARGMLGDRSAARELATLAASPWARRQGVGEAGLDALVTRYGVEVILADLGDERPEDRAFRVRMRHRAAADVTDALADPDREVAHLAQSLLSDPRRVRGYLDEAPTVEAKLWAAYALHRLTGDVAETRRVYDTLGRPRVEVAGLDDELRGAILHEYASGCERQSDPRWRVEALCSEPPVRPDQDEQVGRATAALTEAGLAPMPAVSCGEHHRQGDGTYHVMEFGENELFISTLGRFVTSAEPDLTARQALESAGFRWIDETTSAIRVPGLCVYYFGERAPVSVDTLLFYWQD
;
A
#
# COMPACT_ATOMS: atom_id res chain seq x y z
N MET A 1 -35.02 30.01 2.20
CA MET A 1 -33.97 29.27 2.91
C MET A 1 -33.39 28.24 1.95
N ARG A 2 -32.11 28.37 1.58
CA ARG A 2 -31.43 27.29 0.84
C ARG A 2 -31.18 26.16 1.84
N ASN A 3 -31.80 25.00 1.64
CA ASN A 3 -31.74 23.88 2.57
C ASN A 3 -30.40 23.13 2.39
N ILE A 4 -29.71 22.79 3.48
CA ILE A 4 -28.44 22.04 3.46
C ILE A 4 -28.60 20.71 2.70
N GLU A 5 -29.79 20.10 2.77
CA GLU A 5 -30.15 18.85 2.08
C GLU A 5 -30.12 18.97 0.55
N MET A 6 -30.22 20.18 0.00
CA MET A 6 -30.06 20.42 -1.44
C MET A 6 -28.61 20.24 -1.90
N TRP A 7 -27.66 20.52 -1.01
CA TRP A 7 -26.22 20.45 -1.30
C TRP A 7 -25.58 19.18 -0.78
N VAL A 8 -26.29 18.44 0.08
CA VAL A 8 -25.92 17.08 0.50
C VAL A 8 -27.12 16.17 0.32
N PRO A 9 -27.38 15.72 -0.91
CA PRO A 9 -28.53 14.84 -1.20
C PRO A 9 -28.34 13.47 -0.57
N ASP A 10 -29.44 12.73 -0.42
CA ASP A 10 -29.44 11.36 0.13
C ASP A 10 -28.65 10.38 -0.74
N ALA A 11 -28.61 10.62 -2.05
CA ALA A 11 -27.79 9.89 -3.00
C ALA A 11 -27.02 10.88 -3.88
N GLY A 12 -25.71 10.65 -4.03
CA GLY A 12 -24.82 11.49 -4.83
C GLY A 12 -23.72 12.17 -4.02
N GLN A 13 -22.95 13.03 -4.68
CA GLN A 13 -21.84 13.74 -4.06
C GLN A 13 -22.30 15.04 -3.39
N ALA A 14 -21.72 15.35 -2.23
CA ALA A 14 -21.94 16.62 -1.55
C ALA A 14 -21.27 17.79 -2.31
N ASP A 15 -22.01 18.86 -2.55
CA ASP A 15 -21.49 20.10 -3.12
C ASP A 15 -20.95 21.02 -2.02
N ILE A 16 -19.65 20.86 -1.73
CA ILE A 16 -18.95 21.67 -0.74
C ILE A 16 -18.91 23.15 -1.15
N ALA A 17 -18.85 23.46 -2.45
CA ALA A 17 -18.82 24.84 -2.93
C ALA A 17 -20.18 25.52 -2.69
N GLY A 18 -21.28 24.82 -2.97
CA GLY A 18 -22.64 25.26 -2.63
C GLY A 18 -22.83 25.48 -1.12
N LEU A 19 -22.32 24.56 -0.29
CA LEU A 19 -22.34 24.71 1.18
C LEU A 19 -21.53 25.93 1.66
N ARG A 20 -20.40 26.26 1.01
CA ARG A 20 -19.63 27.48 1.36
C ARG A 20 -20.44 28.76 1.18
N GLY A 21 -21.43 28.76 0.28
CA GLY A 21 -22.35 29.88 0.08
C GLY A 21 -23.45 30.01 1.14
N LEU A 22 -23.54 29.09 2.11
CA LEU A 22 -24.48 29.17 3.24
C LEU A 22 -23.87 29.88 4.43
N ASP A 23 -24.73 30.39 5.30
CA ASP A 23 -24.35 31.03 6.55
C ASP A 23 -23.51 30.10 7.45
N ALA A 24 -22.38 30.62 7.96
CA ALA A 24 -21.42 29.84 8.74
C ALA A 24 -22.02 29.41 10.10
N ASP A 25 -22.88 30.23 10.69
CA ASP A 25 -23.53 29.90 11.97
C ASP A 25 -24.60 28.83 11.83
N ALA A 26 -25.35 28.84 10.72
CA ALA A 26 -26.25 27.76 10.37
C ALA A 26 -25.49 26.42 10.21
N LEU A 27 -24.35 26.43 9.52
CA LEU A 27 -23.54 25.23 9.33
C LEU A 27 -22.89 24.76 10.63
N ALA A 28 -22.36 25.67 11.45
CA ALA A 28 -21.74 25.31 12.73
C ALA A 28 -22.74 24.62 13.67
N ARG A 29 -23.99 25.11 13.73
CA ARG A 29 -25.06 24.44 14.47
C ARG A 29 -25.41 23.08 13.87
N TYR A 30 -25.53 22.98 12.56
CA TYR A 30 -25.85 21.73 11.87
C TYR A 30 -24.79 20.64 12.12
N VAL A 31 -23.51 21.00 12.04
CA VAL A 31 -22.40 20.08 12.29
C VAL A 31 -22.40 19.59 13.74
N ALA A 32 -22.75 20.45 14.68
CA ALA A 32 -22.67 20.12 16.09
C ALA A 32 -23.87 19.30 16.61
N ASP A 33 -24.98 19.26 15.89
CA ASP A 33 -26.18 18.53 16.29
C ASP A 33 -26.08 17.03 15.93
N PRO A 34 -26.03 16.12 16.92
CA PRO A 34 -25.93 14.69 16.68
C PRO A 34 -27.21 14.06 16.11
N ALA A 35 -28.34 14.78 16.08
CA ALA A 35 -29.56 14.31 15.45
C ALA A 35 -29.44 14.21 13.91
N TYR A 36 -28.51 14.96 13.31
CA TYR A 36 -28.23 14.85 11.88
C TYR A 36 -27.24 13.72 11.58
N PRO A 37 -27.40 13.03 10.44
CA PRO A 37 -26.52 11.94 10.06
C PRO A 37 -25.10 12.43 9.77
N TRP A 38 -24.10 11.61 10.12
CA TRP A 38 -22.68 11.95 9.98
C TRP A 38 -22.29 12.34 8.56
N TRP A 39 -22.87 11.68 7.55
CA TRP A 39 -22.57 11.92 6.13
C TRP A 39 -23.05 13.30 5.64
N ARG A 40 -23.99 13.96 6.35
CA ARG A 40 -24.33 15.38 6.13
C ARG A 40 -23.47 16.33 6.95
N ARG A 41 -23.14 15.93 8.18
CA ARG A 41 -22.33 16.74 9.10
C ARG A 41 -20.88 16.92 8.60
N VAL A 42 -20.26 15.89 8.02
CA VAL A 42 -18.87 15.94 7.54
C VAL A 42 -18.66 16.98 6.42
N PRO A 43 -19.45 17.00 5.32
CA PRO A 43 -19.33 18.05 4.30
C PRO A 43 -19.56 19.45 4.85
N CYS A 44 -20.50 19.62 5.79
CA CYS A 44 -20.74 20.91 6.44
C CYS A 44 -19.54 21.37 7.27
N ALA A 45 -18.87 20.47 7.99
CA ALA A 45 -17.64 20.77 8.73
C ALA A 45 -16.52 21.21 7.78
N ARG A 46 -16.34 20.52 6.65
CA ARG A 46 -15.36 20.91 5.62
C ARG A 46 -15.69 22.26 4.98
N ALA A 47 -16.97 22.57 4.80
CA ALA A 47 -17.41 23.85 4.27
C ALA A 47 -17.17 25.04 5.23
N LEU A 48 -16.91 24.79 6.52
CA LEU A 48 -16.60 25.82 7.53
C LEU A 48 -15.12 26.24 7.55
N ALA A 49 -14.25 25.61 6.76
CA ALA A 49 -12.83 25.94 6.71
C ALA A 49 -12.61 27.45 6.59
N GLU A 50 -11.72 28.00 7.43
CA GLU A 50 -11.34 29.42 7.50
C GLU A 50 -12.44 30.40 7.94
N ARG A 51 -13.64 29.91 8.29
CA ARG A 51 -14.79 30.76 8.64
C ARG A 51 -15.61 30.25 9.84
N VAL A 52 -14.93 29.57 10.78
CA VAL A 52 -15.58 29.06 12.00
C VAL A 52 -16.04 30.24 12.87
N PRO A 53 -17.35 30.37 13.18
CA PRO A 53 -17.81 31.43 14.05
C PRO A 53 -17.34 31.21 15.49
N GLU A 54 -16.66 32.21 16.08
CA GLU A 54 -16.01 32.08 17.40
C GLU A 54 -16.97 31.61 18.50
N ARG A 55 -18.22 32.09 18.49
CA ARG A 55 -19.27 31.71 19.45
C ARG A 55 -19.60 30.22 19.44
N HIS A 56 -19.30 29.50 18.36
CA HIS A 56 -19.57 28.07 18.23
C HIS A 56 -18.35 27.19 18.52
N VAL A 57 -17.15 27.76 18.68
CA VAL A 57 -15.92 26.97 18.82
C VAL A 57 -15.95 26.06 20.04
N ALA A 58 -16.34 26.56 21.22
CA ALA A 58 -16.42 25.75 22.43
C ALA A 58 -17.36 24.54 22.27
N HIS A 59 -18.46 24.72 21.53
CA HIS A 59 -19.41 23.65 21.24
C HIS A 59 -18.85 22.63 20.23
N LEU A 60 -18.16 23.08 19.18
CA LEU A 60 -17.51 22.19 18.21
C LEU A 60 -16.36 21.40 18.88
N ILE A 61 -15.59 22.02 19.78
CA ILE A 61 -14.59 21.35 20.61
C ILE A 61 -15.24 20.27 21.49
N SER A 62 -16.41 20.53 22.07
CA SER A 62 -17.09 19.52 22.90
C SER A 62 -17.54 18.29 22.08
N ARG A 63 -17.81 18.45 20.77
CA ARG A 63 -18.09 17.34 19.85
C ARG A 63 -16.85 16.56 19.48
N VAL A 64 -15.74 17.22 19.19
CA VAL A 64 -14.44 16.55 19.02
C VAL A 64 -14.12 15.64 20.22
N ARG A 65 -14.40 16.14 21.42
CA ARG A 65 -14.08 15.47 22.70
C ARG A 65 -15.01 14.32 23.06
N ASP A 66 -16.18 14.22 22.43
CA ASP A 66 -17.19 13.22 22.76
C ASP A 66 -16.91 11.86 22.12
N PRO A 67 -16.59 10.82 22.91
CA PRO A 67 -16.38 9.48 22.36
C PRO A 67 -17.67 8.85 21.82
N GLY A 68 -18.85 9.35 22.20
CA GLY A 68 -20.15 8.87 21.70
C GLY A 68 -20.54 9.45 20.33
N ASP A 69 -19.79 10.44 19.82
CA ASP A 69 -20.00 10.96 18.47
C ASP A 69 -19.23 10.12 17.42
N VAL A 70 -19.66 10.21 16.17
CA VAL A 70 -19.12 9.44 15.05
C VAL A 70 -17.70 9.91 14.73
N ALA A 71 -16.76 8.96 14.56
CA ALA A 71 -15.34 9.25 14.36
C ALA A 71 -15.09 10.17 13.17
N GLU A 72 -15.79 9.97 12.05
CA GLU A 72 -15.68 10.77 10.83
C GLU A 72 -15.98 12.26 11.07
N VAL A 73 -16.99 12.56 11.89
CA VAL A 73 -17.33 13.95 12.25
C VAL A 73 -16.27 14.53 13.17
N ARG A 74 -15.82 13.77 14.17
CA ARG A 74 -14.77 14.19 15.10
C ARG A 74 -13.45 14.48 14.39
N ILE A 75 -13.07 13.65 13.40
CA ILE A 75 -11.89 13.87 12.55
C ILE A 75 -12.06 15.15 11.72
N ALA A 76 -13.21 15.34 11.07
CA ALA A 76 -13.46 16.54 10.27
C ALA A 76 -13.43 17.82 11.13
N LEU A 77 -13.93 17.75 12.36
CA LEU A 77 -13.88 18.86 13.32
C LEU A 77 -12.47 19.10 13.87
N LEU A 78 -11.67 18.05 14.09
CA LEU A 78 -10.27 18.19 14.48
C LEU A 78 -9.45 18.89 13.39
N ASP A 79 -9.67 18.53 12.14
CA ASP A 79 -9.02 19.19 11.00
C ASP A 79 -9.45 20.66 10.90
N LEU A 80 -10.74 20.95 11.14
CA LEU A 80 -11.29 22.30 11.13
C LEU A 80 -10.71 23.19 12.24
N LEU A 81 -10.42 22.61 13.41
CA LEU A 81 -9.99 23.31 14.62
C LEU A 81 -8.49 23.10 14.90
N ALA A 82 -7.70 22.76 13.88
CA ALA A 82 -6.31 22.36 14.04
C ALA A 82 -5.36 23.47 14.52
N ASP A 83 -5.82 24.72 14.55
CA ASP A 83 -5.11 25.90 15.05
C ASP A 83 -5.49 26.28 16.50
N ARG A 84 -6.50 25.61 17.08
CA ARG A 84 -7.03 25.90 18.42
C ARG A 84 -6.16 25.29 19.52
N ALA A 85 -5.28 26.11 20.07
CA ALA A 85 -4.35 25.73 21.15
C ALA A 85 -5.04 25.11 22.37
N GLU A 86 -6.32 25.42 22.61
CA GLU A 86 -7.13 24.86 23.71
C GLU A 86 -7.34 23.34 23.60
N LEU A 87 -7.13 22.76 22.41
CA LEU A 87 -7.20 21.31 22.20
C LEU A 87 -5.94 20.57 22.68
N LEU A 88 -4.79 21.23 22.73
CA LEU A 88 -3.51 20.54 22.94
C LEU A 88 -3.41 19.80 24.29
N PRO A 89 -3.83 20.37 25.44
CA PRO A 89 -3.79 19.64 26.71
C PRO A 89 -4.64 18.36 26.69
N TRP A 90 -5.78 18.41 26.02
CA TRP A 90 -6.66 17.25 25.85
C TRP A 90 -6.07 16.20 24.91
N LEU A 91 -5.47 16.63 23.78
CA LEU A 91 -4.82 15.74 22.81
C LEU A 91 -3.61 14.99 23.42
N LYS A 92 -2.88 15.63 24.34
CA LYS A 92 -1.74 15.02 25.04
C LYS A 92 -2.14 14.08 26.18
N HIS A 93 -3.42 14.05 26.56
CA HIS A 93 -3.85 13.25 27.69
C HIS A 93 -3.64 11.74 27.41
N PRO A 94 -3.09 10.96 28.37
CA PRO A 94 -2.79 9.53 28.16
C PRO A 94 -3.98 8.70 27.68
N ASP A 95 -5.21 9.07 28.05
CA ASP A 95 -6.43 8.38 27.61
C ASP A 95 -6.58 8.36 26.09
N ARG A 96 -6.02 9.34 25.37
CA ARG A 96 -6.07 9.35 23.90
C ARG A 96 -5.30 8.19 23.28
N ARG A 97 -4.32 7.62 23.99
CA ARG A 97 -3.60 6.41 23.56
C ARG A 97 -4.44 5.13 23.65
N ARG A 98 -5.53 5.17 24.43
CA ARG A 98 -6.46 4.03 24.60
C ARG A 98 -7.67 4.11 23.67
N GLU A 99 -7.88 5.23 22.98
CA GLU A 99 -8.93 5.36 21.98
C GLU A 99 -8.63 4.44 20.79
N ARG A 100 -9.62 3.64 20.38
CA ARG A 100 -9.50 2.66 19.29
C ARG A 100 -10.48 2.91 18.16
N SER A 101 -11.31 3.94 18.28
CA SER A 101 -12.19 4.40 17.21
C SER A 101 -11.41 4.60 15.92
N TYR A 102 -11.94 4.07 14.83
CA TYR A 102 -11.27 4.01 13.53
C TYR A 102 -10.75 5.39 13.08
N GLY A 103 -9.45 5.49 12.81
CA GLY A 103 -8.80 6.72 12.33
C GLY A 103 -8.58 7.83 13.37
N MET A 104 -9.11 7.71 14.59
CA MET A 104 -8.95 8.72 15.64
C MET A 104 -7.51 8.82 16.17
N PRO A 105 -6.77 7.72 16.43
CA PRO A 105 -5.37 7.82 16.88
C PRO A 105 -4.49 8.62 15.92
N GLU A 106 -4.63 8.37 14.62
CA GLU A 106 -3.91 9.06 13.56
C GLU A 106 -4.32 10.55 13.50
N ALA A 107 -5.61 10.85 13.63
CA ALA A 107 -6.11 12.23 13.66
C ALA A 107 -5.60 13.02 14.88
N PHE A 108 -5.51 12.39 16.06
CA PHE A 108 -4.92 13.03 17.24
C PHE A 108 -3.45 13.40 17.02
N LEU A 109 -2.68 12.50 16.41
CA LEU A 109 -1.26 12.76 16.10
C LEU A 109 -1.11 13.92 15.12
N LYS A 110 -1.89 13.92 14.03
CA LYS A 110 -1.91 15.04 13.08
C LYS A 110 -2.22 16.36 13.78
N ALA A 111 -3.30 16.42 14.57
CA ALA A 111 -3.69 17.63 15.28
C ALA A 111 -2.61 18.10 16.28
N ARG A 112 -1.93 17.18 16.98
CA ARG A 112 -0.77 17.51 17.83
C ARG A 112 0.35 18.16 17.01
N GLY A 113 0.68 17.61 15.84
CA GLY A 113 1.66 18.20 14.92
C GLY A 113 1.27 19.61 14.45
N MET A 114 0.02 19.80 14.03
CA MET A 114 -0.53 21.10 13.63
C MET A 114 -0.42 22.16 14.73
N LEU A 115 -0.67 21.76 15.98
CA LEU A 115 -0.58 22.62 17.16
C LEU A 115 0.87 22.83 17.66
N GLY A 116 1.87 22.26 16.99
CA GLY A 116 3.27 22.46 17.30
C GLY A 116 3.82 21.54 18.39
N ASP A 117 3.21 20.40 18.69
CA ASP A 117 3.72 19.46 19.69
C ASP A 117 4.86 18.60 19.13
N ARG A 118 6.09 19.05 19.33
CA ARG A 118 7.31 18.35 18.91
C ARG A 118 7.43 16.93 19.48
N SER A 119 6.80 16.65 20.64
CA SER A 119 6.81 15.30 21.21
C SER A 119 6.03 14.27 20.37
N ALA A 120 5.24 14.72 19.38
CA ALA A 120 4.56 13.86 18.42
C ALA A 120 5.43 13.52 17.19
N ALA A 121 6.57 14.18 16.98
CA ALA A 121 7.36 14.05 15.75
C ALA A 121 7.71 12.60 15.42
N ARG A 122 8.18 11.83 16.42
CA ARG A 122 8.57 10.43 16.25
C ARG A 122 7.41 9.53 15.80
N GLU A 123 6.23 9.72 16.39
CA GLU A 123 5.01 8.95 16.05
C GLU A 123 4.46 9.38 14.68
N LEU A 124 4.58 10.66 14.33
CA LEU A 124 4.23 11.18 13.01
C LEU A 124 5.17 10.67 11.91
N ALA A 125 6.48 10.51 12.18
CA ALA A 125 7.43 9.89 11.26
C ALA A 125 7.05 8.44 10.97
N THR A 126 6.65 7.66 11.98
CA THR A 126 6.10 6.31 11.79
C THR A 126 4.88 6.32 10.89
N LEU A 127 3.94 7.26 11.09
CA LEU A 127 2.77 7.38 10.22
C LEU A 127 3.15 7.75 8.79
N ALA A 128 4.10 8.68 8.62
CA ALA A 128 4.60 9.13 7.32
C ALA A 128 5.40 8.06 6.56
N ALA A 129 5.89 7.04 7.26
CA ALA A 129 6.52 5.87 6.65
C ALA A 129 5.50 4.76 6.33
N SER A 130 4.24 4.90 6.73
CA SER A 130 3.23 3.86 6.55
C SER A 130 3.05 3.47 5.07
N PRO A 131 2.86 2.17 4.76
CA PRO A 131 2.52 1.74 3.41
C PRO A 131 1.10 2.16 3.00
N TRP A 132 0.24 2.49 3.97
CA TRP A 132 -1.13 2.94 3.73
C TRP A 132 -1.16 4.43 3.40
N ALA A 133 -1.46 4.78 2.15
CA ALA A 133 -1.45 6.16 1.65
C ALA A 133 -2.22 7.15 2.56
N ARG A 134 -3.37 6.74 3.09
CA ARG A 134 -4.14 7.57 4.04
C ARG A 134 -3.37 7.88 5.32
N ARG A 135 -2.70 6.89 5.93
CA ARG A 135 -1.90 7.08 7.15
C ARG A 135 -0.63 7.88 6.85
N GLN A 136 0.01 7.59 5.72
CA GLN A 136 1.15 8.34 5.21
C GLN A 136 0.83 9.83 5.12
N GLY A 137 -0.25 10.21 4.44
CA GLY A 137 -0.65 11.61 4.29
C GLY A 137 -0.97 12.31 5.61
N VAL A 138 -1.51 11.60 6.60
CA VAL A 138 -1.73 12.14 7.96
C VAL A 138 -0.39 12.45 8.64
N GLY A 139 0.55 11.51 8.62
CA GLY A 139 1.87 11.68 9.23
C GLY A 139 2.67 12.80 8.57
N GLU A 140 2.69 12.83 7.23
CA GLU A 140 3.35 13.87 6.45
C GLU A 140 2.77 15.26 6.75
N ALA A 141 1.44 15.40 6.78
CA ALA A 141 0.82 16.68 7.13
C ALA A 141 1.25 17.15 8.53
N GLY A 142 1.21 16.27 9.53
CA GLY A 142 1.63 16.61 10.89
C GLY A 142 3.09 17.05 10.99
N LEU A 143 4.00 16.35 10.30
CA LEU A 143 5.42 16.72 10.23
C LEU A 143 5.64 18.03 9.49
N ASP A 144 4.92 18.26 8.39
CA ASP A 144 5.04 19.48 7.58
C ASP A 144 4.63 20.73 8.38
N ALA A 145 3.62 20.62 9.24
CA ALA A 145 3.28 21.71 10.17
C ALA A 145 4.38 21.95 11.22
N LEU A 146 4.99 20.89 11.76
CA LEU A 146 6.11 21.03 12.68
C LEU A 146 7.31 21.70 12.00
N VAL A 147 7.65 21.30 10.77
CA VAL A 147 8.71 21.92 9.97
C VAL A 147 8.38 23.37 9.66
N THR A 148 7.15 23.68 9.27
CA THR A 148 6.71 25.06 8.98
C THR A 148 6.89 25.96 10.21
N ARG A 149 6.60 25.43 11.40
CA ARG A 149 6.65 26.19 12.66
C ARG A 149 8.05 26.34 13.25
N TYR A 150 8.86 25.29 13.19
CA TYR A 150 10.15 25.22 13.90
C TYR A 150 11.37 25.18 13.00
N GLY A 151 11.18 24.93 11.70
CA GLY A 151 12.26 24.70 10.75
C GLY A 151 12.67 23.22 10.68
N VAL A 152 13.24 22.84 9.53
CA VAL A 152 13.61 21.45 9.21
C VAL A 152 14.68 20.90 10.15
N GLU A 153 15.73 21.68 10.43
CA GLU A 153 16.87 21.27 11.27
C GLU A 153 16.43 20.92 12.69
N VAL A 154 15.45 21.66 13.23
CA VAL A 154 14.92 21.43 14.58
C VAL A 154 14.18 20.10 14.67
N ILE A 155 13.42 19.75 13.64
CA ILE A 155 12.67 18.48 13.59
C ILE A 155 13.61 17.31 13.28
N LEU A 156 14.60 17.49 12.41
CA LEU A 156 15.63 16.47 12.17
C LEU A 156 16.44 16.16 13.43
N ALA A 157 16.77 17.17 14.24
CA ALA A 157 17.43 16.98 15.53
C ALA A 157 16.58 16.21 16.54
N ASP A 158 15.25 16.39 16.53
CA ASP A 158 14.35 15.62 17.40
C ASP A 158 14.24 14.14 16.97
N LEU A 159 14.35 13.86 15.67
CA LEU A 159 14.17 12.51 15.11
C LEU A 159 15.47 11.69 15.11
N GLY A 160 16.60 12.29 14.75
CA GLY A 160 17.88 11.57 14.59
C GLY A 160 17.95 10.77 13.27
N ASP A 161 18.72 9.66 13.26
CA ASP A 161 18.89 8.74 12.12
C ASP A 161 18.93 7.24 12.47
N GLU A 162 18.71 6.88 13.74
CA GLU A 162 18.73 5.48 14.16
C GLU A 162 17.68 4.64 13.41
N ARG A 163 16.50 5.23 13.18
CA ARG A 163 15.34 4.54 12.61
C ARG A 163 15.18 4.82 11.11
N PRO A 164 14.71 3.83 10.34
CA PRO A 164 14.45 4.02 8.91
C PRO A 164 13.37 5.08 8.65
N GLU A 165 12.34 5.21 9.48
CA GLU A 165 11.29 6.21 9.29
C GLU A 165 11.82 7.64 9.43
N ASP A 166 12.78 7.84 10.34
CA ASP A 166 13.42 9.12 10.61
C ASP A 166 14.40 9.48 9.47
N ARG A 167 15.14 8.49 8.95
CA ARG A 167 15.98 8.64 7.74
C ARG A 167 15.14 8.90 6.48
N ALA A 168 14.00 8.22 6.31
CA ALA A 168 13.08 8.46 5.21
C ALA A 168 12.55 9.91 5.22
N PHE A 169 12.21 10.44 6.40
CA PHE A 169 11.85 11.84 6.55
C PHE A 169 13.00 12.77 6.14
N ARG A 170 14.24 12.51 6.58
CA ARG A 170 15.43 13.27 6.18
C ARG A 170 15.63 13.29 4.66
N VAL A 171 15.47 12.14 3.99
CA VAL A 171 15.56 12.03 2.52
C VAL A 171 14.52 12.92 1.84
N ARG A 172 13.26 12.91 2.31
CA ARG A 172 12.21 13.79 1.76
C ARG A 172 12.54 15.27 1.94
N MET A 173 13.05 15.65 3.11
CA MET A 173 13.40 17.04 3.39
C MET A 173 14.56 17.53 2.51
N ARG A 174 15.60 16.71 2.35
CA ARG A 174 16.71 16.99 1.41
C ARG A 174 16.19 17.16 -0.01
N HIS A 175 15.37 16.23 -0.50
CA HIS A 175 14.79 16.32 -1.83
C HIS A 175 13.94 17.59 -2.03
N ARG A 176 13.09 17.95 -1.05
CA ARG A 176 12.28 19.19 -1.11
C ARG A 176 13.13 20.45 -1.13
N ALA A 177 14.31 20.43 -0.51
CA ALA A 177 15.30 21.49 -0.60
C ALA A 177 16.14 21.44 -1.90
N ALA A 178 15.75 20.62 -2.88
CA ALA A 178 16.48 20.34 -4.12
C ALA A 178 17.92 19.83 -3.90
N ALA A 179 18.21 19.29 -2.72
CA ALA A 179 19.48 18.64 -2.44
C ALA A 179 19.53 17.27 -3.11
N ASP A 180 20.75 16.81 -3.39
CA ASP A 180 20.96 15.45 -3.88
C ASP A 180 20.56 14.43 -2.80
N VAL A 181 19.95 13.32 -3.22
CA VAL A 181 19.56 12.19 -2.37
C VAL A 181 20.05 10.85 -2.94
N THR A 182 20.91 10.89 -3.95
CA THR A 182 21.41 9.69 -4.63
C THR A 182 22.20 8.78 -3.67
N ASP A 183 22.88 9.35 -2.67
CA ASP A 183 23.56 8.62 -1.60
C ASP A 183 22.62 7.71 -0.79
N ALA A 184 21.35 8.10 -0.65
CA ALA A 184 20.36 7.31 0.09
C ALA A 184 19.93 6.02 -0.62
N LEU A 185 20.33 5.81 -1.88
CA LEU A 185 20.18 4.51 -2.55
C LEU A 185 21.00 3.40 -1.87
N ALA A 186 22.01 3.78 -1.05
CA ALA A 186 22.80 2.86 -0.25
C ALA A 186 22.32 2.71 1.19
N ASP A 187 21.15 3.25 1.56
CA ASP A 187 20.59 3.03 2.90
C ASP A 187 20.39 1.53 3.16
N PRO A 188 20.77 1.01 4.34
CA PRO A 188 20.57 -0.40 4.67
C PRO A 188 19.09 -0.81 4.74
N ASP A 189 18.19 0.16 4.93
CA ASP A 189 16.75 -0.09 4.87
C ASP A 189 16.22 0.11 3.44
N ARG A 190 15.57 -0.95 2.93
CA ARG A 190 15.07 -1.01 1.55
C ARG A 190 13.93 -0.03 1.28
N GLU A 191 13.11 0.30 2.27
CA GLU A 191 12.06 1.30 2.06
C GLU A 191 12.65 2.70 1.90
N VAL A 192 13.70 3.01 2.66
CA VAL A 192 14.45 4.27 2.52
C VAL A 192 15.14 4.34 1.15
N ALA A 193 15.83 3.27 0.74
CA ALA A 193 16.46 3.20 -0.57
C ALA A 193 15.44 3.30 -1.72
N HIS A 194 14.30 2.60 -1.62
CA HIS A 194 13.18 2.69 -2.56
C HIS A 194 12.59 4.11 -2.63
N LEU A 195 12.45 4.79 -1.49
CA LEU A 195 12.01 6.19 -1.44
C LEU A 195 13.01 7.11 -2.15
N ALA A 196 14.31 6.97 -1.90
CA ALA A 196 15.32 7.74 -2.61
C ALA A 196 15.20 7.51 -4.13
N GLN A 197 15.14 6.24 -4.55
CA GLN A 197 14.90 5.79 -5.93
C GLN A 197 13.72 6.50 -6.59
N SER A 198 12.60 6.66 -5.89
CA SER A 198 11.37 7.24 -6.46
C SER A 198 11.41 8.76 -6.57
N LEU A 199 12.25 9.42 -5.77
CA LEU A 199 12.42 10.87 -5.76
C LEU A 199 13.44 11.38 -6.80
N LEU A 200 14.35 10.52 -7.28
CA LEU A 200 15.35 10.93 -8.27
C LEU A 200 14.70 11.36 -9.60
N SER A 201 15.24 12.42 -10.19
CA SER A 201 14.71 13.03 -11.43
C SER A 201 15.77 13.35 -12.49
N ASP A 202 17.06 13.20 -12.18
CA ASP A 202 18.17 13.48 -13.11
C ASP A 202 18.90 12.19 -13.53
N PRO A 203 18.64 11.64 -14.74
CA PRO A 203 19.30 10.43 -15.22
C PRO A 203 20.82 10.54 -15.31
N ARG A 204 21.39 11.72 -15.58
CA ARG A 204 22.85 11.88 -15.72
C ARG A 204 23.54 11.66 -14.39
N ARG A 205 22.96 12.20 -13.31
CA ARG A 205 23.45 11.99 -11.96
C ARG A 205 23.40 10.51 -11.56
N VAL A 206 22.27 9.85 -11.82
CA VAL A 206 22.15 8.42 -11.47
C VAL A 206 23.15 7.57 -12.23
N ARG A 207 23.45 7.88 -13.51
CA ARG A 207 24.53 7.22 -14.25
C ARG A 207 25.89 7.40 -13.59
N GLY A 208 26.23 8.61 -13.16
CA GLY A 208 27.50 8.88 -12.45
C GLY A 208 27.62 8.07 -11.15
N TYR A 209 26.51 7.88 -10.44
CA TYR A 209 26.50 7.14 -9.18
C TYR A 209 26.67 5.62 -9.34
N LEU A 210 26.36 5.02 -10.50
CA LEU A 210 26.48 3.57 -10.70
C LEU A 210 27.89 3.04 -10.40
N ASP A 211 28.92 3.81 -10.75
CA ASP A 211 30.32 3.43 -10.52
C ASP A 211 30.75 3.67 -9.07
N GLU A 212 30.20 4.70 -8.42
CA GLU A 212 30.53 5.13 -7.06
C GLU A 212 29.77 4.37 -5.97
N ALA A 213 28.62 3.77 -6.32
CA ALA A 213 27.73 3.14 -5.37
C ALA A 213 28.45 2.02 -4.58
N PRO A 214 28.36 2.04 -3.23
CA PRO A 214 29.20 1.20 -2.38
C PRO A 214 28.79 -0.27 -2.33
N THR A 215 27.58 -0.61 -2.77
CA THR A 215 27.04 -1.97 -2.71
C THR A 215 26.35 -2.36 -4.02
N VAL A 216 26.23 -3.67 -4.27
CA VAL A 216 25.47 -4.19 -5.41
C VAL A 216 24.00 -3.78 -5.32
N GLU A 217 23.41 -3.80 -4.11
CA GLU A 217 22.02 -3.39 -3.90
C GLU A 217 21.79 -1.92 -4.28
N ALA A 218 22.70 -1.02 -3.90
CA ALA A 218 22.65 0.39 -4.30
C ALA A 218 22.77 0.58 -5.82
N LYS A 219 23.62 -0.21 -6.48
CA LYS A 219 23.73 -0.21 -7.96
C LYS A 219 22.45 -0.69 -8.63
N LEU A 220 21.76 -1.67 -8.05
CA LEU A 220 20.46 -2.15 -8.56
C LEU A 220 19.35 -1.12 -8.35
N TRP A 221 19.32 -0.43 -7.21
CA TRP A 221 18.41 0.70 -7.02
C TRP A 221 18.69 1.83 -8.02
N ALA A 222 19.94 2.17 -8.28
CA ALA A 222 20.31 3.14 -9.30
C ALA A 222 19.91 2.69 -10.72
N ALA A 223 20.10 1.41 -11.06
CA ALA A 223 19.67 0.84 -12.33
C ALA A 223 18.14 0.89 -12.48
N TYR A 224 17.40 0.58 -11.41
CA TYR A 224 15.95 0.69 -11.39
C TYR A 224 15.46 2.14 -11.53
N ALA A 225 16.20 3.11 -10.97
CA ALA A 225 15.88 4.54 -11.08
C ALA A 225 16.08 5.01 -12.51
N LEU A 226 17.20 4.63 -13.12
CA LEU A 226 17.51 4.91 -14.52
C LEU A 226 16.46 4.33 -15.44
N HIS A 227 16.06 3.08 -15.23
CA HIS A 227 15.02 2.46 -16.03
C HIS A 227 13.70 3.24 -15.93
N ARG A 228 13.25 3.58 -14.71
CA ARG A 228 12.04 4.38 -14.50
C ARG A 228 12.10 5.74 -15.21
N LEU A 229 13.27 6.38 -15.22
CA LEU A 229 13.44 7.72 -15.79
C LEU A 229 13.61 7.73 -17.32
N THR A 230 14.09 6.63 -17.92
CA THR A 230 14.49 6.60 -19.33
C THR A 230 13.71 5.60 -20.18
N GLY A 231 13.14 4.56 -19.57
CA GLY A 231 12.56 3.41 -20.25
C GLY A 231 13.56 2.55 -21.02
N ASP A 232 14.88 2.82 -20.92
CA ASP A 232 15.89 2.10 -21.70
C ASP A 232 16.19 0.72 -21.11
N VAL A 233 15.47 -0.29 -21.60
CA VAL A 233 15.66 -1.70 -21.22
C VAL A 233 17.06 -2.21 -21.59
N ALA A 234 17.64 -1.73 -22.70
CA ALA A 234 18.95 -2.18 -23.14
C ALA A 234 20.05 -1.66 -22.20
N GLU A 235 19.94 -0.41 -21.74
CA GLU A 235 20.80 0.14 -20.69
C GLU A 235 20.67 -0.63 -19.38
N THR A 236 19.44 -0.89 -18.91
CA THR A 236 19.21 -1.68 -17.70
C THR A 236 19.85 -3.06 -17.80
N ARG A 237 19.67 -3.77 -18.93
CA ARG A 237 20.27 -5.08 -19.17
C ARG A 237 21.79 -5.04 -19.16
N ARG A 238 22.41 -4.05 -19.82
CA ARG A 238 23.88 -3.87 -19.80
C ARG A 238 24.42 -3.68 -18.38
N VAL A 239 23.75 -2.86 -17.57
CA VAL A 239 24.12 -2.65 -16.16
C VAL A 239 23.97 -3.96 -15.38
N TYR A 240 22.82 -4.64 -15.52
CA TYR A 240 22.56 -5.91 -14.85
C TYR A 240 23.58 -7.01 -15.22
N ASP A 241 23.94 -7.11 -16.50
CA ASP A 241 24.98 -8.02 -17.00
C ASP A 241 26.35 -7.70 -16.40
N THR A 242 26.71 -6.41 -16.32
CA THR A 242 27.99 -5.95 -15.74
C THR A 242 28.08 -6.27 -14.24
N LEU A 243 26.96 -6.27 -13.54
CA LEU A 243 26.87 -6.67 -12.13
C LEU A 243 26.90 -8.19 -11.92
N GLY A 244 26.97 -8.99 -13.00
CA GLY A 244 26.97 -10.45 -12.94
C GLY A 244 25.57 -11.05 -12.75
N ARG A 245 24.51 -10.33 -13.15
CA ARG A 245 23.11 -10.75 -13.03
C ARG A 245 22.74 -11.23 -11.61
N PRO A 246 22.92 -10.39 -10.59
CA PRO A 246 22.62 -10.79 -9.22
C PRO A 246 21.12 -11.16 -9.07
N ARG A 247 20.86 -12.33 -8.50
CA ARG A 247 19.50 -12.84 -8.21
C ARG A 247 19.34 -13.09 -6.71
N VAL A 248 18.10 -13.17 -6.25
CA VAL A 248 17.79 -13.73 -4.93
C VAL A 248 17.67 -15.23 -5.11
N GLU A 249 18.64 -15.98 -4.59
CA GLU A 249 18.62 -17.44 -4.65
C GLU A 249 17.53 -18.00 -3.72
N VAL A 250 16.69 -18.87 -4.28
CA VAL A 250 15.58 -19.52 -3.55
C VAL A 250 15.71 -21.01 -3.74
N ALA A 251 16.07 -21.73 -2.67
CA ALA A 251 16.28 -23.16 -2.73
C ALA A 251 14.99 -23.89 -3.16
N GLY A 252 15.09 -24.74 -4.19
CA GLY A 252 13.97 -25.52 -4.72
C GLY A 252 13.09 -24.80 -5.73
N LEU A 253 13.27 -23.49 -5.96
CA LEU A 253 12.50 -22.73 -6.95
C LEU A 253 13.19 -22.78 -8.31
N ASP A 254 12.63 -23.55 -9.25
CA ASP A 254 13.11 -23.59 -10.64
C ASP A 254 12.71 -22.35 -11.46
N ASP A 255 13.31 -22.21 -12.64
CA ASP A 255 13.12 -21.05 -13.51
C ASP A 255 11.69 -20.92 -14.08
N GLU A 256 10.91 -22.01 -14.21
CA GLU A 256 9.52 -21.95 -14.71
C GLU A 256 8.63 -21.26 -13.66
N LEU A 257 8.69 -21.73 -12.41
CA LEU A 257 7.98 -21.11 -11.28
C LEU A 257 8.48 -19.69 -11.01
N ARG A 258 9.79 -19.52 -11.00
CA ARG A 258 10.40 -18.20 -10.80
C ARG A 258 9.93 -17.21 -11.85
N GLY A 259 9.90 -17.59 -13.13
CA GLY A 259 9.46 -16.72 -14.22
C GLY A 259 8.00 -16.27 -14.04
N ALA A 260 7.10 -17.20 -13.72
CA ALA A 260 5.69 -16.89 -13.47
C ALA A 260 5.52 -15.91 -12.29
N ILE A 261 6.13 -16.22 -11.15
CA ILE A 261 6.05 -15.40 -9.93
C ILE A 261 6.71 -14.03 -10.13
N LEU A 262 7.90 -14.01 -10.73
CA LEU A 262 8.68 -12.80 -10.98
C LEU A 262 7.87 -11.81 -11.82
N HIS A 263 7.33 -12.25 -12.94
CA HIS A 263 6.64 -11.36 -13.88
C HIS A 263 5.25 -10.94 -13.42
N GLU A 264 4.61 -11.73 -12.55
CA GLU A 264 3.37 -11.32 -11.91
C GLU A 264 3.62 -10.26 -10.83
N TYR A 265 4.54 -10.52 -9.89
CA TYR A 265 4.61 -9.73 -8.66
C TYR A 265 5.69 -8.66 -8.64
N ALA A 266 6.78 -8.77 -9.40
CA ALA A 266 7.93 -7.87 -9.23
C ALA A 266 7.60 -6.40 -9.55
N SER A 267 6.68 -6.15 -10.50
CA SER A 267 6.29 -4.77 -10.85
C SER A 267 5.49 -4.07 -9.75
N GLY A 268 4.64 -4.81 -9.05
CA GLY A 268 3.75 -4.32 -7.99
C GLY A 268 4.21 -4.63 -6.56
N CYS A 269 5.36 -5.28 -6.39
CA CYS A 269 5.83 -5.69 -5.07
C CYS A 269 6.09 -4.49 -4.15
N GLU A 270 6.04 -4.75 -2.85
CA GLU A 270 6.09 -3.74 -1.79
C GLU A 270 7.48 -3.07 -1.71
N ARG A 271 7.51 -1.86 -1.15
CA ARG A 271 8.71 -0.97 -1.13
C ARG A 271 9.95 -1.65 -0.54
N GLN A 272 9.75 -2.47 0.49
CA GLN A 272 10.81 -3.23 1.17
C GLN A 272 11.37 -4.43 0.37
N SER A 273 10.78 -4.77 -0.78
CA SER A 273 11.25 -5.89 -1.60
C SER A 273 12.66 -5.63 -2.12
N ASP A 274 13.46 -6.69 -2.17
CA ASP A 274 14.82 -6.68 -2.69
C ASP A 274 14.84 -6.18 -4.15
N PRO A 275 15.69 -5.19 -4.51
CA PRO A 275 15.70 -4.63 -5.86
C PRO A 275 16.11 -5.65 -6.92
N ARG A 276 16.76 -6.76 -6.55
CA ARG A 276 17.08 -7.85 -7.48
C ARG A 276 15.84 -8.39 -8.17
N TRP A 277 14.71 -8.54 -7.47
CA TRP A 277 13.45 -9.00 -8.08
C TRP A 277 12.95 -8.03 -9.16
N ARG A 278 13.01 -6.72 -8.91
CA ARG A 278 12.57 -5.71 -9.88
C ARG A 278 13.48 -5.65 -11.10
N VAL A 279 14.79 -5.59 -10.90
CA VAL A 279 15.75 -5.49 -11.99
C VAL A 279 15.78 -6.77 -12.82
N GLU A 280 15.66 -7.93 -12.18
CA GLU A 280 15.57 -9.21 -12.88
C GLU A 280 14.35 -9.25 -13.80
N ALA A 281 13.16 -8.91 -13.30
CA ALA A 281 11.93 -8.88 -14.10
C ALA A 281 12.01 -7.95 -15.32
N LEU A 282 12.74 -6.84 -15.19
CA LEU A 282 12.99 -5.91 -16.31
C LEU A 282 13.97 -6.47 -17.34
N CYS A 283 14.88 -7.35 -16.90
CA CYS A 283 15.93 -7.89 -17.74
C CYS A 283 15.58 -9.24 -18.38
N SER A 284 14.67 -10.01 -17.77
CA SER A 284 14.18 -11.29 -18.28
C SER A 284 13.01 -11.13 -19.27
N GLU A 285 12.80 -12.17 -20.07
CA GLU A 285 11.63 -12.26 -20.95
C GLU A 285 10.43 -12.80 -20.15
N PRO A 286 9.25 -12.17 -20.24
CA PRO A 286 8.07 -12.68 -19.57
C PRO A 286 7.66 -14.04 -20.13
N PRO A 287 7.16 -14.96 -19.29
CA PRO A 287 6.60 -16.22 -19.77
C PRO A 287 5.40 -15.94 -20.68
N VAL A 288 5.16 -16.85 -21.63
CA VAL A 288 3.95 -16.81 -22.45
C VAL A 288 2.76 -17.03 -21.51
N ARG A 289 1.86 -16.04 -21.43
CA ARG A 289 0.64 -16.18 -20.63
C ARG A 289 -0.23 -17.28 -21.22
N PRO A 290 -0.74 -18.21 -20.41
CA PRO A 290 -1.64 -19.24 -20.92
C PRO A 290 -2.96 -18.62 -21.39
N ASP A 291 -3.56 -19.22 -22.41
CA ASP A 291 -4.98 -19.02 -22.67
C ASP A 291 -5.77 -19.73 -21.57
N GLN A 292 -6.44 -18.94 -20.73
CA GLN A 292 -7.11 -19.45 -19.53
C GLN A 292 -8.29 -20.36 -19.89
N ASP A 293 -9.03 -20.04 -20.95
CA ASP A 293 -10.16 -20.84 -21.41
C ASP A 293 -9.68 -22.17 -21.99
N GLU A 294 -8.59 -22.15 -22.76
CA GLU A 294 -7.95 -23.37 -23.27
C GLU A 294 -7.43 -24.24 -22.12
N GLN A 295 -6.81 -23.61 -21.12
CA GLN A 295 -6.26 -24.31 -19.95
C GLN A 295 -7.37 -24.97 -19.13
N VAL A 296 -8.44 -24.24 -18.81
CA VAL A 296 -9.61 -24.80 -18.11
C VAL A 296 -10.24 -25.93 -18.94
N GLY A 297 -10.45 -25.72 -20.25
CA GLY A 297 -11.00 -26.74 -21.14
C GLY A 297 -10.16 -28.02 -21.19
N ARG A 298 -8.82 -27.88 -21.21
CA ARG A 298 -7.89 -29.02 -21.17
C ARG A 298 -7.95 -29.77 -19.84
N ALA A 299 -8.05 -29.06 -18.70
CA ALA A 299 -8.23 -29.68 -17.40
C ALA A 299 -9.55 -30.45 -17.31
N THR A 300 -10.66 -29.85 -17.76
CA THR A 300 -11.98 -30.49 -17.82
C THR A 300 -11.94 -31.77 -18.65
N ALA A 301 -11.34 -31.72 -19.84
CA ALA A 301 -11.20 -32.87 -20.72
C ALA A 301 -10.38 -34.00 -20.06
N ALA A 302 -9.21 -33.67 -19.49
CA ALA A 302 -8.33 -34.65 -18.85
C ALA A 302 -9.01 -35.36 -17.67
N LEU A 303 -9.71 -34.62 -16.81
CA LEU A 303 -10.45 -35.20 -15.68
C LEU A 303 -11.63 -36.06 -16.16
N THR A 304 -12.35 -35.62 -17.19
CA THR A 304 -13.47 -36.38 -17.77
C THR A 304 -12.99 -37.69 -18.40
N GLU A 305 -11.88 -37.67 -19.15
CA GLU A 305 -11.27 -38.88 -19.72
C GLU A 305 -10.79 -39.86 -18.64
N ALA A 306 -10.37 -39.36 -17.49
CA ALA A 306 -10.03 -40.16 -16.32
C ALA A 306 -11.25 -40.72 -15.56
N GLY A 307 -12.47 -40.47 -16.04
CA GLY A 307 -13.72 -40.94 -15.44
C GLY A 307 -14.20 -40.10 -14.26
N LEU A 308 -13.65 -38.90 -14.07
CA LEU A 308 -14.12 -37.93 -13.08
C LEU A 308 -15.22 -37.05 -13.69
N ALA A 309 -16.02 -36.40 -12.84
CA ALA A 309 -17.09 -35.50 -13.25
C ALA A 309 -16.78 -34.05 -12.81
N PRO A 310 -15.86 -33.35 -13.49
CA PRO A 310 -15.54 -31.97 -13.14
C PRO A 310 -16.71 -31.03 -13.43
N MET A 311 -16.99 -30.14 -12.49
CA MET A 311 -17.91 -29.01 -12.68
C MET A 311 -17.23 -27.90 -13.49
N PRO A 312 -17.99 -26.95 -14.07
CA PRO A 312 -17.40 -25.77 -14.70
C PRO A 312 -16.49 -25.02 -13.73
N ALA A 313 -15.29 -24.66 -14.18
CA ALA A 313 -14.40 -23.86 -13.36
C ALA A 313 -14.93 -22.42 -13.24
N VAL A 314 -14.73 -21.82 -12.07
CA VAL A 314 -15.06 -20.42 -11.79
C VAL A 314 -13.83 -19.69 -11.30
N SER A 315 -13.77 -18.37 -11.48
CA SER A 315 -12.65 -17.59 -10.93
C SER A 315 -12.66 -17.65 -9.40
N CYS A 316 -11.50 -17.54 -8.74
CA CYS A 316 -11.45 -17.50 -7.28
C CYS A 316 -12.31 -16.38 -6.67
N GLY A 317 -12.39 -15.21 -7.32
CA GLY A 317 -13.25 -14.11 -6.89
C GLY A 317 -14.74 -14.47 -6.93
N GLU A 318 -15.19 -15.16 -7.97
CA GLU A 318 -16.56 -15.68 -8.06
C GLU A 318 -16.84 -16.77 -7.02
N HIS A 319 -15.90 -17.71 -6.84
CA HIS A 319 -16.01 -18.78 -5.84
C HIS A 319 -16.15 -18.20 -4.42
N HIS A 320 -15.31 -17.22 -4.05
CA HIS A 320 -15.38 -16.54 -2.77
C HIS A 320 -16.46 -15.44 -2.69
N ARG A 321 -17.12 -15.14 -3.82
CA ARG A 321 -18.14 -14.08 -4.00
C ARG A 321 -17.63 -12.66 -3.69
N GLN A 322 -16.31 -12.47 -3.69
CA GLN A 322 -15.63 -11.19 -3.50
C GLN A 322 -14.16 -11.32 -3.92
N GLY A 323 -13.52 -10.18 -4.18
CA GLY A 323 -12.10 -10.15 -4.50
C GLY A 323 -11.75 -10.61 -5.91
N ASP A 324 -10.45 -10.75 -6.15
CA ASP A 324 -9.87 -11.26 -7.39
C ASP A 324 -8.55 -12.01 -7.09
N GLY A 325 -7.98 -12.69 -8.08
CA GLY A 325 -6.78 -13.49 -7.86
C GLY A 325 -6.22 -14.19 -9.09
N THR A 326 -5.34 -15.16 -8.85
CA THR A 326 -4.51 -15.78 -9.89
C THR A 326 -4.87 -17.23 -10.16
N TYR A 327 -6.11 -17.65 -9.88
CA TYR A 327 -6.56 -19.01 -10.13
C TYR A 327 -8.07 -19.16 -10.34
N HIS A 328 -8.44 -20.28 -10.96
CA HIS A 328 -9.79 -20.81 -11.05
C HIS A 328 -9.96 -21.99 -10.09
N VAL A 329 -11.18 -22.16 -9.58
CA VAL A 329 -11.60 -23.32 -8.78
C VAL A 329 -12.45 -24.23 -9.65
N MET A 330 -12.13 -25.51 -9.67
CA MET A 330 -12.90 -26.56 -10.34
C MET A 330 -13.22 -27.67 -9.34
N GLU A 331 -14.50 -27.85 -9.04
CA GLU A 331 -14.98 -28.91 -8.15
C GLU A 331 -15.13 -30.24 -8.90
N PHE A 332 -14.77 -31.34 -8.26
CA PHE A 332 -15.04 -32.70 -8.76
C PHE A 332 -15.25 -33.66 -7.58
N GLY A 333 -16.46 -34.20 -7.45
CA GLY A 333 -16.83 -34.98 -6.27
C GLY A 333 -16.85 -34.11 -5.01
N GLU A 334 -16.08 -34.50 -3.99
CA GLU A 334 -15.89 -33.73 -2.75
C GLU A 334 -14.58 -32.91 -2.76
N ASN A 335 -13.82 -32.94 -3.87
CA ASN A 335 -12.52 -32.29 -3.98
C ASN A 335 -12.59 -30.99 -4.79
N GLU A 336 -11.66 -30.08 -4.50
CA GLU A 336 -11.44 -28.85 -5.25
C GLU A 336 -10.07 -28.87 -5.92
N LEU A 337 -10.04 -28.51 -7.20
CA LEU A 337 -8.82 -28.26 -7.96
C LEU A 337 -8.63 -26.75 -8.13
N PHE A 338 -7.41 -26.27 -7.89
CA PHE A 338 -7.01 -24.91 -8.20
C PHE A 338 -6.13 -24.89 -9.45
N ILE A 339 -6.53 -24.09 -10.44
CA ILE A 339 -5.84 -23.96 -11.73
C ILE A 339 -5.29 -22.54 -11.82
N SER A 340 -3.97 -22.39 -11.77
CA SER A 340 -3.33 -21.08 -11.82
C SER A 340 -3.51 -20.41 -13.18
N THR A 341 -3.70 -19.09 -13.16
CA THR A 341 -3.71 -18.25 -14.38
C THR A 341 -2.30 -17.81 -14.79
N LEU A 342 -1.28 -18.10 -13.97
CA LEU A 342 0.12 -17.70 -14.21
C LEU A 342 0.91 -18.72 -15.04
N GLY A 343 0.32 -19.89 -15.28
CA GLY A 343 0.93 -20.98 -16.03
C GLY A 343 0.16 -22.28 -15.82
N ARG A 344 0.67 -23.38 -16.38
CA ARG A 344 0.06 -24.73 -16.31
C ARG A 344 0.18 -25.38 -14.93
N PHE A 345 0.07 -24.62 -13.85
CA PHE A 345 0.22 -25.09 -12.48
C PHE A 345 -1.15 -25.45 -11.90
N VAL A 346 -1.22 -26.60 -11.23
CA VAL A 346 -2.43 -27.08 -10.56
C VAL A 346 -2.11 -27.61 -9.18
N THR A 347 -3.04 -27.45 -8.25
CA THR A 347 -2.97 -28.09 -6.93
C THR A 347 -4.36 -28.40 -6.40
N SER A 348 -4.41 -29.11 -5.28
CA SER A 348 -5.64 -29.42 -4.54
C SER A 348 -5.30 -29.53 -3.05
N ALA A 349 -6.23 -29.11 -2.19
CA ALA A 349 -6.10 -29.29 -0.75
C ALA A 349 -6.10 -30.78 -0.35
N GLU A 350 -6.90 -31.60 -1.06
CA GLU A 350 -7.03 -33.04 -0.84
C GLU A 350 -6.68 -33.77 -2.14
N PRO A 351 -5.41 -34.18 -2.33
CA PRO A 351 -4.95 -34.70 -3.61
C PRO A 351 -5.57 -36.05 -3.96
N ASP A 352 -6.35 -36.10 -5.03
CA ASP A 352 -6.79 -37.33 -5.68
C ASP A 352 -5.71 -37.81 -6.68
N LEU A 353 -5.23 -39.04 -6.52
CA LEU A 353 -4.17 -39.61 -7.37
C LEU A 353 -4.57 -39.74 -8.84
N THR A 354 -5.85 -40.03 -9.11
CA THR A 354 -6.38 -40.17 -10.48
C THR A 354 -6.40 -38.81 -11.16
N ALA A 355 -6.91 -37.79 -10.46
CA ALA A 355 -6.95 -36.41 -10.95
C ALA A 355 -5.53 -35.89 -11.23
N ARG A 356 -4.60 -36.10 -10.29
CA ARG A 356 -3.19 -35.71 -10.46
C ARG A 356 -2.57 -36.35 -11.70
N GLN A 357 -2.68 -37.67 -11.84
CA GLN A 357 -2.09 -38.39 -12.98
C GLN A 357 -2.68 -37.93 -14.32
N ALA A 358 -3.99 -37.69 -14.37
CA ALA A 358 -4.68 -37.20 -15.57
C ALA A 358 -4.17 -35.81 -15.98
N LEU A 359 -4.06 -34.89 -15.03
CA LEU A 359 -3.60 -33.52 -15.27
C LEU A 359 -2.12 -33.49 -15.66
N GLU A 360 -1.25 -34.24 -14.96
CA GLU A 360 0.16 -34.36 -15.33
C GLU A 360 0.32 -34.92 -16.75
N SER A 361 -0.50 -35.91 -17.13
CA SER A 361 -0.52 -36.48 -18.49
C SER A 361 -1.02 -35.48 -19.55
N ALA A 362 -1.91 -34.56 -19.16
CA ALA A 362 -2.37 -33.45 -20.00
C ALA A 362 -1.39 -32.27 -20.05
N GLY A 363 -0.21 -32.42 -19.43
CA GLY A 363 0.87 -31.44 -19.48
C GLY A 363 0.78 -30.37 -18.40
N PHE A 364 -0.10 -30.52 -17.41
CA PHE A 364 -0.06 -29.66 -16.21
C PHE A 364 1.10 -30.06 -15.30
N ARG A 365 1.53 -29.11 -14.49
CA ARG A 365 2.49 -29.31 -13.43
C ARG A 365 1.74 -29.29 -12.10
N TRP A 366 1.74 -30.44 -11.42
CA TRP A 366 1.20 -30.53 -10.07
C TRP A 366 2.15 -29.85 -9.08
N ILE A 367 1.61 -28.92 -8.28
CA ILE A 367 2.34 -28.28 -7.19
C ILE A 367 2.07 -29.08 -5.93
N ASP A 368 3.07 -29.86 -5.51
CA ASP A 368 3.02 -30.67 -4.31
C ASP A 368 3.34 -29.88 -3.04
N GLU A 369 3.16 -30.50 -1.87
CA GLU A 369 3.39 -29.88 -0.56
C GLU A 369 4.82 -29.34 -0.40
N THR A 370 5.81 -30.01 -0.98
CA THR A 370 7.20 -29.57 -0.89
C THR A 370 7.42 -28.29 -1.70
N THR A 371 6.89 -28.24 -2.93
CA THR A 371 6.99 -27.09 -3.82
C THR A 371 6.16 -25.93 -3.30
N SER A 372 4.94 -26.21 -2.83
CA SER A 372 3.97 -25.22 -2.34
C SER A 372 4.51 -24.48 -1.11
N ALA A 373 5.26 -25.18 -0.24
CA ALA A 373 5.85 -24.64 0.98
C ALA A 373 7.10 -23.78 0.76
N ILE A 374 7.67 -23.72 -0.44
CA ILE A 374 8.85 -22.91 -0.74
C ILE A 374 8.52 -21.44 -0.50
N ARG A 375 9.19 -20.82 0.47
CA ARG A 375 9.11 -19.37 0.71
C ARG A 375 9.95 -18.63 -0.32
N VAL A 376 9.42 -17.53 -0.87
CA VAL A 376 10.12 -16.68 -1.86
C VAL A 376 10.67 -15.42 -1.16
N PRO A 377 11.86 -15.47 -0.54
CA PRO A 377 12.39 -14.38 0.28
C PRO A 377 12.62 -13.10 -0.52
N GLY A 378 12.50 -11.96 0.15
CA GLY A 378 12.80 -10.64 -0.42
C GLY A 378 11.79 -10.15 -1.47
N LEU A 379 10.81 -10.96 -1.89
CA LEU A 379 9.67 -10.52 -2.70
C LEU A 379 8.48 -10.31 -1.77
N CYS A 380 8.23 -9.06 -1.39
CA CYS A 380 7.13 -8.74 -0.48
C CYS A 380 5.88 -8.40 -1.27
N VAL A 381 4.81 -9.15 -1.03
CA VAL A 381 3.50 -8.96 -1.64
C VAL A 381 2.52 -8.66 -0.53
N TYR A 382 1.51 -7.82 -0.80
CA TYR A 382 0.42 -7.60 0.12
C TYR A 382 -0.48 -8.84 0.15
N TYR A 383 -0.80 -9.36 1.33
CA TYR A 383 -1.70 -10.50 1.52
C TYR A 383 -2.37 -10.39 2.89
N PHE A 384 -3.70 -10.25 2.92
CA PHE A 384 -4.51 -10.11 4.14
C PHE A 384 -3.95 -9.16 5.21
N GLY A 385 -3.53 -7.96 4.79
CA GLY A 385 -3.02 -6.93 5.71
C GLY A 385 -1.52 -7.04 5.98
N GLU A 386 -0.91 -8.18 5.71
CA GLU A 386 0.52 -8.40 5.80
C GLU A 386 1.23 -8.00 4.50
N ARG A 387 2.47 -7.55 4.64
CA ARG A 387 3.37 -7.22 3.54
C ARG A 387 4.65 -7.97 3.81
N ALA A 388 4.76 -9.19 3.31
CA ALA A 388 5.84 -10.09 3.66
C ALA A 388 6.14 -11.06 2.53
N PRO A 389 7.31 -11.72 2.54
CA PRO A 389 7.56 -12.87 1.68
C PRO A 389 6.57 -14.00 1.94
N VAL A 390 5.88 -14.43 0.89
CA VAL A 390 4.90 -15.53 0.93
C VAL A 390 5.45 -16.79 0.24
N SER A 391 4.70 -17.88 0.28
CA SER A 391 5.10 -19.15 -0.34
C SER A 391 4.69 -19.22 -1.82
N VAL A 392 5.24 -20.19 -2.55
CA VAL A 392 4.85 -20.49 -3.94
C VAL A 392 3.35 -20.75 -4.04
N ASP A 393 2.77 -21.46 -3.08
CA ASP A 393 1.31 -21.70 -3.01
C ASP A 393 0.51 -20.40 -3.09
N THR A 394 0.79 -19.47 -2.16
CA THR A 394 0.11 -18.17 -2.10
C THR A 394 0.34 -17.33 -3.34
N LEU A 395 1.48 -17.48 -4.02
CA LEU A 395 1.82 -16.69 -5.21
C LEU A 395 1.22 -17.29 -6.50
N LEU A 396 1.00 -18.60 -6.57
CA LEU A 396 0.39 -19.21 -7.75
C LEU A 396 -1.15 -19.20 -7.66
N PHE A 397 -1.66 -19.35 -6.45
CA PHE A 397 -3.08 -19.45 -6.12
C PHE A 397 -3.49 -18.29 -5.20
N TYR A 398 -3.09 -17.08 -5.59
CA TYR A 398 -3.37 -15.85 -4.86
C TYR A 398 -4.85 -15.50 -4.96
N TRP A 399 -5.44 -15.08 -3.83
CA TRP A 399 -6.74 -14.43 -3.78
C TRP A 399 -6.72 -13.33 -2.72
N GLN A 400 -7.40 -12.22 -2.99
CA GLN A 400 -7.55 -11.11 -2.07
C GLN A 400 -8.94 -10.47 -2.22
N ASP A 401 -9.55 -10.09 -1.09
CA ASP A 401 -10.87 -9.48 -0.97
C ASP A 401 -11.00 -8.04 -1.52
#